data_AF-A0A4Y2IT19-F1
#
_entry.id   AF-A0A4Y2IT19-F1
#
_cell.length_a   1.000
_cell.length_b   1.000
_cell.length_c   1.000
_cell.angle_alpha   90.00
_cell.angle_beta   90.00
_cell.angle_gamma   90.00
#
_symmetry.space_group_name_H-M   'P 1'
#
loop_
_entity.id
_entity.type
_entity.pdbx_description
1 polymer ?
#
loop_
_entity_poly.entity_id
_entity_poly.type
_entity_poly.pdbx_seq_one_letter_code
_entity_poly.pdbx_strand_id
1 'polypeptide(L)'
;MEVDNAWPWAILWTDEAHFHLQGNVNTQNCRIWARDNPFQMQPLPLHSQKVTVWCGFTAAFIVGPFFFEEIGPSGPVTCTVNGTHNESLLRNQLIPALQQRGYVVSTIFMQDGAPLHIATPVK
;
A
#
# COMPACT_ATOMS: atom_id res chain seq x y z
N MET A 1 -8.98 -23.97 28.55
CA MET A 1 -9.32 -22.90 27.62
C MET A 1 -8.92 -23.38 26.24
N GLU A 2 -9.90 -23.63 25.38
CA GLU A 2 -9.63 -23.91 23.97
C GLU A 2 -9.13 -22.61 23.35
N VAL A 3 -7.92 -22.61 22.81
CA VAL A 3 -7.41 -21.46 22.06
C VAL A 3 -8.12 -21.50 20.71
N ASP A 4 -8.93 -20.47 20.44
CA ASP A 4 -9.51 -20.28 19.12
C ASP A 4 -8.35 -20.03 18.12
N ASN A 5 -8.06 -21.05 17.32
CA ASN A 5 -7.01 -21.01 16.30
C ASN A 5 -7.48 -20.36 14.99
N ALA A 6 -8.71 -19.84 14.92
CA ALA A 6 -9.25 -19.21 13.72
C ALA A 6 -8.78 -17.76 13.51
N TRP A 7 -8.16 -17.13 14.50
CA TRP A 7 -7.73 -15.73 14.44
C TRP A 7 -6.84 -15.35 13.24
N PRO A 8 -5.95 -16.22 12.68
CA PRO A 8 -5.17 -15.85 11.50
C PRO A 8 -6.03 -15.59 10.26
N TRP A 9 -7.21 -16.22 10.18
CA TRP A 9 -8.17 -16.05 9.08
C TRP A 9 -8.93 -14.73 9.17
N ALA A 10 -8.89 -14.06 10.33
CA ALA A 10 -9.49 -12.76 10.58
C ALA A 10 -8.55 -11.59 10.26
N ILE A 11 -7.26 -11.85 9.94
CA ILE A 11 -6.29 -10.78 9.67
C ILE A 11 -6.54 -10.19 8.28
N LEU A 12 -6.66 -8.87 8.24
CA LEU A 12 -6.52 -8.06 7.03
C LEU A 12 -5.11 -7.50 6.98
N TRP A 13 -4.30 -8.06 6.09
CA TRP A 13 -2.95 -7.59 5.80
C TRP A 13 -3.04 -6.41 4.85
N THR A 14 -2.33 -5.33 5.15
CA THR A 14 -2.36 -4.11 4.34
C THR A 14 -0.96 -3.55 4.15
N ASP A 15 -0.72 -2.93 3.00
CA ASP A 15 0.55 -2.29 2.68
C ASP A 15 0.39 -1.26 1.55
N GLU A 16 1.38 -0.41 1.42
CA GLU A 16 1.52 0.57 0.35
C GLU A 16 2.67 0.21 -0.60
N ALA A 17 2.43 0.36 -1.90
CA ALA A 17 3.45 0.16 -2.92
C ALA A 17 3.55 1.34 -3.88
N HIS A 18 4.78 1.70 -4.25
CA HIS A 18 5.05 2.64 -5.32
C HIS A 18 5.28 1.91 -6.65
N PHE A 19 4.52 2.32 -7.68
CA PHE A 19 4.69 1.85 -9.05
C PHE A 19 5.23 2.99 -9.91
N HIS A 20 6.46 2.84 -10.39
CA HIS A 20 7.10 3.83 -11.27
C HIS A 20 6.68 3.63 -12.72
N LEU A 21 6.16 4.66 -13.38
CA LEU A 21 5.67 4.56 -14.75
C LEU A 21 6.79 4.47 -15.81
N GLN A 22 8.03 4.72 -15.40
CA GLN A 22 9.21 4.70 -16.27
C GLN A 22 9.92 3.33 -16.28
N GLY A 23 9.30 2.28 -15.73
CA GLY A 23 9.89 0.94 -15.68
C GLY A 23 11.09 0.82 -14.74
N ASN A 24 11.22 1.73 -13.77
CA ASN A 24 12.28 1.65 -12.77
C ASN A 24 12.07 0.41 -11.91
N VAL A 25 13.07 -0.47 -11.86
CA VAL A 25 13.05 -1.68 -11.03
C VAL A 25 13.73 -1.36 -9.71
N ASN A 26 13.10 -1.72 -8.59
CA ASN A 26 13.72 -1.61 -7.28
C ASN A 26 15.10 -2.29 -7.31
N THR A 27 16.14 -1.57 -6.89
CA THR A 27 17.52 -2.06 -6.88
C THR A 27 17.71 -3.31 -6.02
N GLN A 28 16.86 -3.52 -5.02
CA GLN A 28 16.84 -4.75 -4.22
C GLN A 28 16.36 -5.97 -5.01
N ASN A 29 15.52 -5.74 -6.03
CA ASN A 29 15.00 -6.79 -6.92
C ASN A 29 15.78 -6.90 -8.23
N CYS A 30 16.65 -5.92 -8.54
CA CYS A 30 17.47 -5.91 -9.75
C CYS A 30 18.84 -6.52 -9.46
N ARG A 31 18.98 -7.84 -9.70
CA ARG A 31 20.27 -8.54 -9.57
C ARG A 31 20.87 -8.79 -10.95
N ILE A 32 21.95 -8.07 -11.25
CA ILE A 32 22.73 -8.25 -12.47
C ILE A 32 23.75 -9.35 -12.23
N TRP A 33 23.77 -10.37 -13.10
CA TRP A 33 24.77 -11.42 -13.08
C TRP A 33 25.79 -11.19 -14.19
N ALA A 34 27.07 -11.16 -13.82
CA ALA A 34 28.20 -11.06 -14.75
C ALA A 34 29.38 -11.87 -14.18
N ARG A 35 30.29 -12.33 -15.05
CA ARG A 35 31.51 -13.06 -14.62
C ARG A 35 32.48 -12.15 -13.86
N ASP A 36 32.58 -10.90 -14.32
CA ASP A 36 33.38 -9.83 -13.71
C ASP A 36 32.45 -8.66 -13.39
N ASN A 37 32.86 -7.78 -12.45
CA ASN A 37 32.09 -6.58 -12.11
C ASN A 37 31.92 -5.71 -13.38
N PRO A 38 30.69 -5.45 -13.84
CA PRO A 38 30.46 -4.72 -15.09
C PRO A 38 30.78 -3.22 -14.98
N PHE A 39 31.01 -2.69 -13.77
CA PHE A 39 31.22 -1.25 -13.50
C PHE A 39 30.16 -0.34 -14.14
N GLN A 40 28.96 -0.88 -14.40
CA GLN A 40 27.86 -0.13 -14.97
C GLN A 40 27.13 0.64 -13.87
N MET A 41 26.95 1.93 -14.10
CA MET A 41 26.05 2.78 -13.32
C MET A 41 24.91 3.23 -14.22
N GLN A 42 23.67 3.02 -13.78
CA GLN A 42 22.50 3.54 -14.45
C GLN A 42 22.03 4.81 -13.72
N PRO A 43 22.06 5.99 -14.36
CA PRO A 43 21.48 7.18 -13.76
C PRO A 43 19.95 7.03 -13.71
N LEU A 44 19.37 7.28 -12.54
CA LEU A 44 17.93 7.25 -12.32
C LEU A 44 17.44 8.66 -11.92
N PRO A 45 16.32 9.13 -12.48
CA PRO A 45 15.74 10.40 -12.08
C PRO A 45 15.23 10.33 -10.63
N LEU A 46 15.60 11.33 -9.82
CA LEU A 46 15.21 11.43 -8.41
C LEU A 46 13.68 11.51 -8.23
N HIS A 47 12.99 12.12 -9.19
CA HIS A 47 11.54 12.33 -9.18
C HIS A 47 10.87 11.72 -10.41
N SER A 48 11.05 10.42 -10.61
CA SER A 48 10.25 9.70 -11.61
C SER A 48 8.77 9.73 -11.26
N GLN A 49 7.93 9.83 -12.28
CA GLN A 49 6.49 9.72 -12.12
C GLN A 49 6.15 8.34 -11.54
N LYS A 50 5.44 8.35 -10.42
CA LYS A 50 5.06 7.15 -9.68
C LYS A 50 3.63 7.28 -9.22
N VAL A 51 2.99 6.14 -9.02
CA VAL A 51 1.67 6.02 -8.40
C VAL A 51 1.85 5.30 -7.06
N THR A 52 1.19 5.79 -6.02
CA THR A 52 1.17 5.12 -4.71
C THR A 52 -0.16 4.42 -4.55
N VAL A 53 -0.09 3.12 -4.31
CA VAL A 53 -1.26 2.25 -4.20
C VAL A 53 -1.30 1.68 -2.79
N TRP A 54 -2.46 1.77 -2.17
CA TRP A 54 -2.80 1.03 -0.97
C TRP A 54 -3.53 -0.25 -1.37
N CYS A 55 -3.16 -1.38 -0.80
CA CYS A 55 -3.87 -2.63 -1.02
C CYS A 55 -3.92 -3.44 0.28
N GLY A 56 -4.96 -4.23 0.43
CA GLY A 56 -5.05 -5.20 1.50
C GLY A 56 -5.55 -6.54 1.02
N PHE A 57 -5.33 -7.58 1.81
CA PHE A 57 -5.92 -8.89 1.57
C PHE A 57 -6.23 -9.60 2.88
N THR A 58 -7.31 -10.36 2.84
CA THR A 58 -7.64 -11.37 3.83
C THR A 58 -7.38 -12.75 3.22
N ALA A 59 -7.57 -13.81 4.01
CA ALA A 59 -7.55 -15.17 3.46
C ALA A 59 -8.66 -15.44 2.42
N ALA A 60 -9.70 -14.60 2.34
CA ALA A 60 -10.86 -14.80 1.48
C ALA A 60 -10.86 -13.93 0.22
N PHE A 61 -10.29 -12.71 0.27
CA PHE A 61 -10.32 -11.78 -0.84
C PHE A 61 -9.29 -10.66 -0.71
N ILE A 62 -9.02 -10.01 -1.84
CA ILE A 62 -8.23 -8.78 -1.96
C ILE A 62 -9.16 -7.56 -1.82
N VAL A 63 -8.68 -6.52 -1.15
CA VAL A 63 -9.33 -5.22 -0.94
C VAL A 63 -8.47 -4.12 -1.55
N GLY A 64 -9.10 -3.22 -2.29
CA GLY A 64 -8.40 -2.31 -3.19
C GLY A 64 -8.19 -2.97 -4.57
N PRO A 65 -7.22 -2.49 -5.36
CA PRO A 65 -6.27 -1.41 -5.06
C PRO A 65 -6.95 -0.05 -4.90
N PHE A 66 -6.46 0.75 -3.96
CA PHE A 66 -6.86 2.15 -3.78
C PHE A 66 -5.69 3.07 -4.10
N PHE A 67 -5.95 4.18 -4.77
CA PHE A 67 -4.92 5.07 -5.28
C PHE A 67 -4.87 6.35 -4.45
N PHE A 68 -3.66 6.79 -4.08
CA PHE A 68 -3.45 8.10 -3.47
C PHE A 68 -3.31 9.15 -4.57
N GLU A 69 -4.46 9.66 -5.02
CA GLU A 69 -4.56 10.63 -6.10
C GLU A 69 -5.49 11.78 -5.73
N GLU A 70 -5.18 12.97 -6.23
CA GLU A 70 -6.02 14.16 -6.17
C GLU A 70 -6.45 14.59 -7.58
N ILE A 71 -7.61 15.22 -7.70
CA ILE A 71 -8.10 15.71 -9.00
C ILE A 71 -7.35 17.00 -9.35
N GLY A 72 -6.43 16.90 -10.32
CA GLY A 72 -5.74 18.03 -10.91
C GLY A 72 -6.46 18.59 -12.14
N PRO A 73 -5.95 19.69 -12.72
CA PRO A 73 -6.54 20.35 -13.90
C PRO A 73 -6.60 19.45 -15.15
N SER A 74 -5.77 18.40 -15.19
CA SER A 74 -5.63 17.49 -16.33
C SER A 74 -5.98 16.03 -15.99
N GLY A 75 -6.64 15.80 -14.86
CA GLY A 75 -6.99 14.47 -14.35
C GLY A 75 -6.32 14.13 -13.03
N PRO A 76 -6.39 12.85 -12.60
CA PRO A 76 -5.80 12.40 -11.35
C PRO A 76 -4.28 12.59 -11.32
N VAL A 77 -3.78 13.12 -10.21
CA VAL A 77 -2.36 13.31 -9.94
C VAL A 77 -2.02 12.64 -8.63
N THR A 78 -0.96 11.82 -8.62
CA THR A 78 -0.50 11.16 -7.40
C THR A 78 -0.14 12.18 -6.34
N CYS A 79 -0.71 12.04 -5.15
CA CYS A 79 -0.46 12.92 -4.02
C CYS A 79 0.50 12.29 -3.00
N THR A 80 1.09 13.14 -2.17
CA THR A 80 1.95 12.69 -1.06
C THR A 80 1.09 12.02 0.01
N VAL A 81 1.41 10.79 0.39
CA VAL A 81 0.69 10.09 1.46
C VAL A 81 1.06 10.71 2.81
N ASN A 82 0.06 11.18 3.55
CA ASN A 82 0.18 11.70 4.90
C ASN A 82 -0.93 11.11 5.78
N GLY A 83 -0.93 11.42 7.08
CA GLY A 83 -1.93 10.90 8.01
C GLY A 83 -3.38 11.25 7.64
N THR A 84 -3.63 12.43 7.09
CA THR A 84 -4.98 12.85 6.67
C THR A 84 -5.44 12.10 5.42
N HIS A 85 -4.55 11.89 4.44
CA HIS A 85 -4.86 11.11 3.24
C HIS A 85 -5.09 9.63 3.58
N ASN A 86 -4.31 9.08 4.52
CA ASN A 86 -4.54 7.74 5.03
C ASN A 86 -5.91 7.64 5.72
N GLU A 87 -6.20 8.53 6.68
CA GLU A 87 -7.49 8.58 7.37
C GLU A 87 -8.67 8.63 6.38
N SER A 88 -8.57 9.49 5.36
CA SER A 88 -9.59 9.62 4.33
C SER A 88 -9.75 8.32 3.53
N LEU A 89 -8.65 7.66 3.16
CA LEU A 89 -8.70 6.38 2.46
C LEU A 89 -9.36 5.29 3.33
N LEU A 90 -8.99 5.20 4.60
CA LEU A 90 -9.55 4.22 5.53
C LEU A 90 -11.06 4.44 5.72
N ARG A 91 -11.49 5.68 5.94
CA ARG A 91 -12.90 6.02 6.17
C ARG A 91 -13.75 5.92 4.92
N ASN A 92 -13.27 6.42 3.79
CA ASN A 92 -14.09 6.61 2.60
C ASN A 92 -13.98 5.46 1.59
N GLN A 93 -12.95 4.63 1.67
CA GLN A 93 -12.74 3.53 0.72
C GLN A 93 -12.70 2.17 1.43
N LEU A 94 -11.82 2.00 2.42
CA LEU A 94 -11.63 0.70 3.06
C LEU A 94 -12.87 0.25 3.86
N ILE A 95 -13.33 1.06 4.81
CA ILE A 95 -14.45 0.70 5.67
C ILE A 95 -15.70 0.38 4.83
N PRO A 96 -16.11 1.20 3.85
CA PRO A 96 -17.22 0.86 2.96
C PRO A 96 -17.00 -0.46 2.18
N ALA A 97 -15.78 -0.72 1.70
CA ALA A 97 -15.48 -1.97 0.99
C ALA A 97 -15.60 -3.21 1.91
N LEU A 98 -15.22 -3.10 3.18
CA LEU A 98 -15.39 -4.16 4.17
C LEU A 98 -16.86 -4.34 4.58
N GLN A 99 -17.62 -3.24 4.69
CA GLN A 99 -19.07 -3.27 4.99
C GLN A 99 -19.85 -4.01 3.92
N GLN A 100 -19.58 -3.70 2.65
CA GLN A 100 -20.23 -4.36 1.51
C GLN A 100 -20.00 -5.87 1.49
N ARG A 101 -18.89 -6.34 2.06
CA ARG A 101 -18.54 -7.77 2.13
C ARG A 101 -18.96 -8.43 3.45
N GLY A 102 -19.44 -7.67 4.43
CA GLY A 102 -19.83 -8.18 5.75
C GLY A 102 -18.68 -8.47 6.72
N TYR A 103 -17.49 -7.88 6.53
CA TYR A 103 -16.27 -8.23 7.29
C TYR A 103 -15.89 -7.25 8.42
N VAL A 104 -16.64 -6.17 8.65
CA VAL A 104 -16.20 -5.09 9.57
C VAL A 104 -16.04 -5.53 11.03
N VAL A 105 -16.89 -6.43 11.52
CA VAL A 105 -16.96 -6.75 12.95
C VAL A 105 -15.89 -7.75 13.40
N SER A 106 -15.36 -8.57 12.47
CA SER A 106 -14.45 -9.67 12.78
C SER A 106 -13.04 -9.48 12.22
N THR A 107 -12.69 -8.27 11.76
CA THR A 107 -11.39 -8.04 11.11
C THR A 107 -10.33 -7.57 12.11
N ILE A 108 -9.20 -8.26 12.15
CA ILE A 108 -7.97 -7.80 12.80
C ILE A 108 -7.18 -7.00 11.75
N PHE A 109 -7.11 -5.69 11.93
CA PHE A 109 -6.43 -4.80 11.00
C PHE A 109 -4.91 -4.82 11.24
N MET A 110 -4.13 -5.19 10.22
CA MET A 110 -2.67 -5.22 10.29
C MET A 110 -2.06 -4.23 9.27
N GLN A 111 -1.21 -3.35 9.78
CA GLN A 111 -0.41 -2.37 9.04
C GLN A 111 0.98 -2.26 9.68
N ASP A 112 1.94 -1.67 8.97
CA ASP A 112 3.30 -1.49 9.47
C ASP A 112 3.43 -0.30 10.45
N GLY A 113 4.67 0.03 10.83
CA GLY A 113 4.97 1.12 11.76
C GLY A 113 5.23 2.48 11.10
N ALA A 114 4.88 2.70 9.82
CA ALA A 114 5.22 3.95 9.15
C ALA A 114 4.55 5.16 9.82
N PRO A 115 5.19 6.35 9.81
CA PRO A 115 4.72 7.52 10.58
C PRO A 115 3.26 7.92 10.30
N LEU A 116 2.78 7.69 9.08
CA LEU A 116 1.42 8.01 8.67
C LEU A 116 0.36 7.11 9.34
N HIS A 117 0.70 5.87 9.71
CA HIS A 117 -0.22 4.93 10.36
C HIS A 117 -0.43 5.22 11.85
N ILE A 118 0.52 5.92 12.47
CA ILE A 118 0.48 6.30 13.89
C ILE A 118 0.12 7.77 14.13
N ALA A 119 -0.22 8.49 13.05
CA ALA A 119 -0.60 9.89 13.10
C ALA A 119 -1.93 10.09 13.87
N THR A 120 -2.08 11.22 14.56
CA THR A 120 -3.28 11.53 15.37
C THR A 120 -4.61 11.37 14.62
N PRO A 121 -4.74 11.76 13.32
CA PRO A 121 -5.99 11.55 12.59
C PRO A 121 -6.36 10.08 12.36
N VAL A 122 -5.36 9.19 12.33
CA VAL A 122 -5.53 7.75 12.01
C VAL A 122 -5.81 6.90 13.25
N LYS A 123 -5.44 7.39 14.44
CA LYS A 123 -5.73 6.77 15.73
C LYS A 123 -7.20 6.90 16.12
#